data_AF-A0A952VW16-F1
#
_entry.id   AF-A0A952VW16-F1
#
_cell.length_a   1.000
_cell.length_b   1.000
_cell.length_c   1.000
_cell.angle_alpha   90.00
_cell.angle_beta   90.00
_cell.angle_gamma   90.00
#
_symmetry.space_group_name_H-M   'P 1'
#
loop_
_entity.id
_entity.type
_entity.pdbx_description
1 polymer ?
#
loop_
_entity_poly.entity_id
_entity_poly.type
_entity_poly.pdbx_seq_one_letter_code
_entity_poly.pdbx_strand_id
1 'polypeptide(L)'
;MIKQVRRFVPPLSLLALTAIFSPNLAAAHGNVSMEEDICVRRIGGNMVHFSAYQPQIEPKAQYCTDIPDVGDTFLVVDLVDPSLRNLPVGVKIIRGVNENEQDETQTVAYWKPISHPDGVVRGEAKLDKGLYKLIITAEGLSPSSYLLRVQQVDYSKLGRAALGPLALLLVLGIVGYELSKSSRVRGWFASRRRS
;
A
#
# COMPACT_ATOMS: atom_id res chain seq x y z
N MET A 1 -3.48 -5.31 69.20
CA MET A 1 -2.61 -5.39 68.01
C MET A 1 -3.45 -5.69 66.78
N ILE A 2 -3.79 -4.68 65.97
CA ILE A 2 -4.29 -4.87 64.60
C ILE A 2 -3.66 -3.77 63.75
N LYS A 3 -2.64 -4.11 62.95
CA LYS A 3 -1.98 -3.18 62.02
C LYS A 3 -2.89 -3.01 60.80
N GLN A 4 -3.42 -1.81 60.58
CA GLN A 4 -4.07 -1.47 59.32
C GLN A 4 -3.01 -1.39 58.21
N VAL A 5 -3.03 -2.35 57.29
CA VAL A 5 -2.23 -2.29 56.06
C VAL A 5 -2.97 -1.38 55.08
N ARG A 6 -2.51 -0.14 54.97
CA ARG A 6 -2.95 0.80 53.94
C ARG A 6 -2.41 0.30 52.60
N ARG A 7 -3.24 -0.41 51.82
CA ARG A 7 -2.91 -0.75 50.42
C ARG A 7 -2.84 0.54 49.62
N PHE A 8 -1.64 1.05 49.39
CA PHE A 8 -1.37 2.05 48.37
C PHE A 8 -1.63 1.40 47.01
N VAL A 9 -2.83 1.59 46.47
CA VAL A 9 -3.10 1.33 45.06
C VAL A 9 -2.63 2.59 44.32
N PRO A 10 -1.49 2.57 43.61
CA PRO A 10 -1.11 3.73 42.81
C PRO A 10 -2.25 3.98 41.80
N PRO A 11 -2.65 5.24 41.56
CA PRO A 11 -3.74 5.53 40.64
C PRO A 11 -3.30 5.16 39.24
N LEU A 12 -3.69 3.96 38.78
CA LEU A 12 -3.48 3.46 37.42
C LEU A 12 -4.03 4.46 36.37
N SER A 13 -4.94 5.35 36.79
CA SER A 13 -5.49 6.46 36.01
C SER A 13 -4.47 7.53 35.62
N LEU A 14 -3.38 7.73 36.37
CA LEU A 14 -2.40 8.78 36.07
C LEU A 14 -1.37 8.32 35.00
N LEU A 15 -1.10 7.01 34.91
CA LEU A 15 -0.24 6.43 33.87
C LEU A 15 -0.95 6.34 32.51
N ALA A 16 -2.29 6.31 32.50
CA ALA A 16 -3.09 6.27 31.27
C ALA A 16 -3.15 7.62 30.54
N LEU A 17 -3.05 8.75 31.27
CA LEU A 17 -3.09 10.09 30.67
C LEU A 17 -1.79 10.48 29.95
N THR A 18 -0.64 9.96 30.40
CA THR A 18 0.66 10.29 29.78
C THR A 18 0.89 9.60 28.44
N ALA A 19 0.21 8.47 28.18
CA ALA A 19 0.28 7.79 26.88
C ALA A 19 -0.41 8.58 25.75
N ILE A 20 -1.39 9.42 26.07
CA ILE A 20 -2.17 10.20 25.09
C ILE A 20 -1.38 11.41 24.55
N PHE A 21 -0.37 11.89 25.29
CA PHE A 21 0.52 12.98 24.89
C PHE A 21 1.85 12.48 24.30
N SER A 22 1.91 11.23 23.85
CA SER A 22 3.05 10.77 23.06
C SER A 22 3.07 11.59 21.75
N PRO A 23 4.13 12.35 21.44
CA PRO A 23 4.22 13.00 20.15
C PRO A 23 4.09 11.92 19.09
N ASN A 24 3.16 12.09 18.15
CA ASN A 24 3.07 11.23 16.97
C ASN A 24 4.49 11.12 16.41
N LEU A 25 5.04 9.90 16.37
CA LEU A 25 6.31 9.66 15.69
C LEU A 25 6.13 10.14 14.25
N ALA A 26 6.64 11.32 13.95
CA ALA A 26 6.66 11.85 12.61
C ALA A 26 7.61 10.95 11.82
N ALA A 27 7.03 10.07 11.00
CA ALA A 27 7.79 9.33 10.01
C ALA A 27 8.27 10.34 8.97
N ALA A 28 9.50 10.81 9.14
CA ALA A 28 10.18 11.56 8.09
C ALA A 28 10.40 10.59 6.93
N HIS A 29 9.69 10.80 5.81
CA HIS A 29 10.00 10.14 4.54
C HIS A 29 11.34 10.70 4.04
N GLY A 30 12.44 10.10 4.50
CA GLY A 30 13.78 10.37 3.97
C GLY A 30 13.88 9.92 2.50
N ASN A 31 14.93 10.40 1.83
CA ASN A 31 15.28 9.98 0.47
C ASN A 31 15.45 8.45 0.44
N VAL A 32 14.50 7.75 -0.18
CA VAL A 32 14.58 6.30 -0.38
C VAL A 32 15.67 6.08 -1.42
N SER A 33 16.63 5.19 -1.16
CA SER A 33 17.63 4.86 -2.17
C SER A 33 16.93 4.24 -3.40
N MET A 34 17.48 4.43 -4.61
CA MET A 34 16.84 3.88 -5.83
C MET A 34 16.60 2.37 -5.75
N GLU A 35 17.50 1.63 -5.10
CA GLU A 35 17.33 0.19 -4.82
C GLU A 35 16.14 -0.15 -3.90
N GLU A 36 15.75 0.77 -3.02
CA GLU A 36 14.62 0.60 -2.09
C GLU A 36 13.30 1.11 -2.68
N ASP A 37 13.33 1.75 -3.85
CA ASP A 37 12.14 2.15 -4.57
C ASP A 37 11.38 0.91 -5.06
N ILE A 38 10.11 0.80 -4.65
CA ILE A 38 9.22 -0.31 -5.01
C ILE A 38 8.99 -0.41 -6.53
N CYS A 39 9.22 0.68 -7.26
CA CYS A 39 9.06 0.80 -8.69
C CYS A 39 10.33 0.40 -9.47
N VAL A 40 11.44 0.13 -8.78
CA VAL A 40 12.67 -0.38 -9.39
C VAL A 40 12.70 -1.91 -9.42
N ARG A 41 13.15 -2.47 -10.54
CA ARG A 41 13.39 -3.90 -10.73
C ARG A 41 14.72 -4.16 -11.42
N ARG A 42 15.24 -5.38 -11.25
CA ARG A 42 16.43 -5.85 -11.96
C ARG A 42 16.06 -6.75 -13.15
N ILE A 43 16.72 -6.53 -14.28
CA ILE A 43 16.68 -7.32 -15.52
C ILE A 43 18.12 -7.77 -15.81
N GLY A 44 18.40 -9.06 -15.66
CA GLY A 44 19.77 -9.57 -15.83
C GLY A 44 20.83 -8.85 -14.99
N GLY A 45 20.47 -8.39 -13.79
CA GLY A 45 21.35 -7.63 -12.89
C GLY A 45 21.34 -6.10 -13.07
N ASN A 46 20.80 -5.61 -14.19
CA ASN A 46 20.69 -4.17 -14.48
C ASN A 46 19.37 -3.61 -13.96
N MET A 47 19.36 -2.35 -13.53
CA MET A 47 18.19 -1.68 -12.99
C MET A 47 17.32 -1.03 -14.07
N VAL A 48 16.02 -1.12 -13.86
CA VAL A 48 15.00 -0.34 -14.55
C VAL A 48 14.04 0.25 -13.53
N HIS A 49 13.50 1.43 -13.83
CA HIS A 49 12.45 2.07 -13.07
C HIS A 49 11.19 2.14 -13.93
N PHE A 50 10.06 1.68 -13.40
CA PHE A 50 8.78 1.69 -14.12
C PHE A 50 7.82 2.67 -13.50
N SER A 51 7.18 3.49 -14.33
CA SER A 51 6.12 4.40 -13.94
C SER A 51 4.94 4.32 -14.91
N ALA A 52 3.74 4.36 -14.34
CA ALA A 52 2.48 4.51 -15.02
C ALA A 52 1.82 5.82 -14.60
N TYR A 53 1.16 6.47 -15.54
CA TYR A 53 0.52 7.76 -15.36
C TYR A 53 -0.92 7.72 -15.88
N GLN A 54 -1.81 8.34 -15.12
CA GLN A 54 -3.19 8.64 -15.52
C GLN A 54 -3.44 10.14 -15.33
N PRO A 55 -3.01 10.99 -16.27
CA PRO A 55 -3.08 12.45 -16.13
C PRO A 55 -4.50 12.97 -15.88
N GLN A 56 -5.50 12.25 -16.37
CA GLN A 56 -6.92 12.54 -16.15
C GLN A 56 -7.38 12.33 -14.69
N ILE A 57 -6.65 11.55 -13.89
CA ILE A 57 -6.96 11.25 -12.49
C ILE A 57 -6.13 12.14 -11.56
N GLU A 58 -4.80 12.08 -11.69
CA GLU A 58 -3.87 12.87 -10.89
C GLU A 58 -2.62 13.19 -11.75
N PRO A 59 -2.50 14.43 -12.27
CA PRO A 59 -1.45 14.79 -13.24
C PRO A 59 -0.01 14.56 -12.78
N LYS A 60 0.24 14.58 -11.47
CA LYS A 60 1.60 14.47 -10.89
C LYS A 60 1.91 13.10 -10.31
N ALA A 61 0.93 12.21 -10.23
CA ALA A 61 1.12 10.91 -9.59
C ALA A 61 1.80 9.92 -10.53
N GLN A 62 2.61 9.06 -9.91
CA GLN A 62 3.32 7.94 -10.54
C GLN A 62 2.89 6.66 -9.85
N TYR A 63 2.59 5.64 -10.65
CA TYR A 63 2.13 4.35 -10.17
C TYR A 63 3.01 3.24 -10.74
N CYS A 64 3.26 2.16 -10.00
CA CYS A 64 3.95 0.99 -10.55
C CYS A 64 3.32 -0.35 -10.15
N THR A 65 2.44 -0.34 -9.15
CA THR A 65 1.68 -1.51 -8.69
C THR A 65 0.18 -1.26 -8.73
N ASP A 66 -0.27 -0.14 -8.18
CA ASP A 66 -1.70 0.19 -8.03
C ASP A 66 -2.08 1.31 -8.98
N ILE A 67 -2.83 0.95 -10.02
CA ILE A 67 -3.37 1.91 -10.98
C ILE A 67 -4.75 2.32 -10.46
N PRO A 68 -4.99 3.61 -10.17
CA PRO A 68 -6.15 4.04 -9.39
C PRO A 68 -7.47 3.85 -10.13
N ASP A 69 -7.48 3.98 -11.46
CA ASP A 69 -8.71 3.90 -12.24
C ASP A 69 -8.53 3.16 -13.57
N VAL A 70 -9.64 2.86 -14.23
CA VAL A 70 -9.67 2.28 -15.57
C VAL A 70 -9.46 3.36 -16.64
N GLY A 71 -9.00 2.96 -17.82
CA GLY A 71 -8.84 3.84 -18.98
C GLY A 71 -7.40 4.01 -19.44
N ASP A 72 -7.13 5.13 -20.10
CA ASP A 72 -5.84 5.39 -20.75
C ASP A 72 -4.74 5.53 -19.72
N THR A 73 -3.70 4.72 -19.87
CA THR A 73 -2.57 4.64 -18.95
C THR A 73 -1.28 4.75 -19.75
N PHE A 74 -0.51 5.79 -19.48
CA PHE A 74 0.80 6.00 -20.09
C PHE A 74 1.85 5.29 -19.26
N LEU A 75 2.80 4.66 -19.91
CA LEU A 75 3.79 3.77 -19.33
C LEU A 75 5.18 4.27 -19.72
N VAL A 76 6.07 4.31 -18.74
CA VAL A 76 7.46 4.73 -18.90
C VAL A 76 8.34 3.71 -18.18
N VAL A 77 9.29 3.14 -18.91
CA VAL A 77 10.37 2.34 -18.33
C VAL A 77 11.67 3.08 -18.55
N ASP A 78 12.26 3.57 -17.48
CA ASP A 78 13.57 4.19 -17.48
C ASP A 78 14.65 3.11 -17.36
N LEU A 79 15.54 3.07 -18.33
CA LEU A 79 16.73 2.22 -18.36
C LEU A 79 17.81 2.90 -17.50
N VAL A 80 17.69 2.70 -16.18
CA VAL A 80 18.55 3.31 -15.15
C VAL A 80 20.01 3.02 -15.46
N ASP A 81 20.34 1.75 -15.71
CA ASP A 81 21.69 1.37 -16.10
C ASP A 81 21.95 1.61 -17.59
N PRO A 82 23.00 2.38 -17.97
CA PRO A 82 23.29 2.71 -19.36
C PRO A 82 23.55 1.50 -20.27
N SER A 83 23.96 0.36 -19.70
CA SER A 83 24.20 -0.90 -20.44
C SER A 83 22.96 -1.36 -21.22
N LEU A 84 21.76 -1.13 -20.68
CA LEU A 84 20.50 -1.54 -21.29
C LEU A 84 20.15 -0.74 -22.55
N ARG A 85 20.68 0.48 -22.72
CA ARG A 85 20.32 1.39 -23.81
C ARG A 85 20.74 0.89 -25.20
N ASN A 86 21.81 0.09 -25.23
CA ASN A 86 22.36 -0.51 -26.45
C ASN A 86 21.78 -1.90 -26.74
N LEU A 87 20.95 -2.45 -25.85
CA LEU A 87 20.29 -3.74 -26.03
C LEU A 87 18.86 -3.54 -26.54
N PRO A 88 18.33 -4.46 -27.35
CA PRO A 88 16.90 -4.49 -27.64
C PRO A 88 16.07 -4.75 -26.37
N VAL A 89 15.34 -3.72 -25.92
CA VAL A 89 14.44 -3.79 -24.77
C VAL A 89 13.00 -3.64 -25.23
N GLY A 90 12.16 -4.59 -24.84
CA GLY A 90 10.73 -4.64 -25.16
C GLY A 90 9.87 -4.71 -23.91
N VAL A 91 8.60 -4.37 -24.07
CA VAL A 91 7.61 -4.38 -22.99
C VAL A 91 6.35 -5.07 -23.48
N LYS A 92 5.75 -5.91 -22.64
CA LYS A 92 4.48 -6.59 -22.92
C LYS A 92 3.58 -6.48 -21.70
N ILE A 93 2.30 -6.17 -21.91
CA ILE A 93 1.27 -6.25 -20.88
C ILE A 93 0.36 -7.41 -21.21
N ILE A 94 0.25 -8.34 -20.27
CA ILE A 94 -0.75 -9.41 -20.30
C ILE A 94 -1.78 -9.18 -19.21
N ARG A 95 -3.02 -9.57 -19.46
CA ARG A 95 -4.04 -9.68 -18.39
C ARG A 95 -3.65 -10.84 -17.46
N GLY A 96 -4.22 -10.87 -16.25
CA GLY A 96 -4.00 -11.96 -15.30
C GLY A 96 -2.61 -12.02 -14.64
N VAL A 97 -2.42 -13.06 -13.82
CA VAL A 97 -1.21 -13.32 -13.01
C VAL A 97 -0.59 -14.70 -13.22
N ASN A 98 -1.38 -15.67 -13.69
CA ASN A 98 -0.98 -17.09 -13.83
C ASN A 98 -0.95 -17.54 -15.29
N GLU A 99 -0.89 -16.59 -16.21
CA GLU A 99 -1.10 -16.83 -17.62
C GLU A 99 0.24 -17.11 -18.30
N ASN A 100 0.25 -18.12 -19.18
CA ASN A 100 1.44 -18.48 -19.94
C ASN A 100 1.85 -17.25 -20.75
N GLU A 101 3.08 -16.76 -20.57
CA GLU A 101 3.55 -15.55 -21.25
C GLU A 101 3.55 -15.70 -22.78
N GLN A 102 3.40 -16.92 -23.29
CA GLN A 102 3.29 -17.26 -24.71
C GLN A 102 1.85 -17.20 -25.25
N ASP A 103 0.84 -16.98 -24.42
CA ASP A 103 -0.54 -16.83 -24.88
C ASP A 103 -0.78 -15.41 -25.42
N GLU A 104 -0.76 -15.28 -26.74
CA GLU A 104 -0.99 -14.00 -27.42
C GLU A 104 -2.41 -13.48 -27.19
N THR A 105 -3.39 -14.34 -26.88
CA THR A 105 -4.81 -13.94 -26.72
C THR A 105 -5.04 -13.04 -25.51
N GLN A 106 -4.11 -13.05 -24.55
CA GLN A 106 -4.21 -12.30 -23.30
C GLN A 106 -3.31 -11.05 -23.30
N THR A 107 -2.60 -10.81 -24.41
CA THR A 107 -1.76 -9.63 -24.61
C THR A 107 -2.63 -8.40 -24.84
N VAL A 108 -2.52 -7.43 -23.93
CA VAL A 108 -3.25 -6.15 -23.98
C VAL A 108 -2.47 -5.13 -24.80
N ALA A 109 -1.15 -5.11 -24.64
CA ALA A 109 -0.27 -4.22 -25.36
C ALA A 109 1.13 -4.83 -25.48
N TYR A 110 1.82 -4.54 -26.59
CA TYR A 110 3.15 -5.06 -26.86
C TYR A 110 4.00 -4.05 -27.62
N TRP A 111 5.16 -3.73 -27.04
CA TRP A 111 6.21 -2.92 -27.63
C TRP A 111 7.41 -3.82 -27.92
N LYS A 112 7.72 -3.95 -29.22
CA LYS A 112 8.78 -4.84 -29.70
C LYS A 112 10.15 -4.44 -29.13
N PRO A 113 11.03 -5.41 -28.83
CA PRO A 113 12.39 -5.12 -28.41
C PRO A 113 13.18 -4.34 -29.46
N ILE A 114 13.60 -3.12 -29.11
CA ILE A 114 14.48 -2.27 -29.90
C ILE A 114 15.46 -1.56 -28.96
N SER A 115 16.57 -1.03 -29.49
CA SER A 115 17.50 -0.22 -28.69
C SER A 115 16.88 1.14 -28.38
N HIS A 116 17.10 1.63 -27.15
CA HIS A 116 16.63 2.93 -26.68
C HIS A 116 17.82 3.78 -26.18
N PRO A 117 18.56 4.47 -27.07
CA PRO A 117 19.72 5.29 -26.69
C PRO A 117 19.38 6.43 -25.73
N ASP A 118 18.14 6.93 -25.78
CA ASP A 118 17.59 7.92 -24.85
C ASP A 118 17.31 7.35 -23.46
N GLY A 119 17.36 6.02 -23.32
CA GLY A 119 17.22 5.30 -22.07
C GLY A 119 15.78 5.15 -21.59
N VAL A 120 14.78 5.29 -22.48
CA VAL A 120 13.37 5.26 -22.06
C VAL A 120 12.52 4.47 -23.05
N VAL A 121 11.79 3.48 -22.54
CA VAL A 121 10.71 2.81 -23.31
C VAL A 121 9.39 3.49 -22.94
N ARG A 122 8.62 3.90 -23.95
CA ARG A 122 7.32 4.58 -23.77
C ARG A 122 6.20 3.74 -24.35
N GLY A 123 5.07 3.71 -23.65
CA GLY A 123 3.89 2.99 -24.08
C GLY A 123 2.60 3.66 -23.61
N GLU A 124 1.50 3.31 -24.26
CA GLU A 124 0.15 3.68 -23.87
C GLU A 124 -0.74 2.45 -23.98
N ALA A 125 -1.52 2.17 -22.95
CA ALA A 125 -2.49 1.09 -22.94
C ALA A 125 -3.78 1.53 -22.25
N LYS A 126 -4.91 1.08 -22.80
CA LYS A 126 -6.20 1.22 -22.14
C LYS A 126 -6.43 0.02 -21.24
N LEU A 127 -6.50 0.25 -19.93
CA LEU A 127 -6.61 -0.81 -18.93
C LEU A 127 -8.01 -0.83 -18.31
N ASP A 128 -8.66 -1.98 -18.34
CA ASP A 128 -9.89 -2.19 -17.57
C ASP A 128 -9.57 -2.65 -16.15
N LYS A 129 -10.59 -2.69 -15.29
CA LYS A 129 -10.49 -3.24 -13.95
C LYS A 129 -9.96 -4.67 -13.98
N GLY A 130 -8.91 -4.95 -13.20
CA GLY A 130 -8.35 -6.30 -13.11
C GLY A 130 -6.90 -6.34 -12.67
N LEU A 131 -6.32 -7.53 -12.82
CA LEU A 131 -4.91 -7.80 -12.60
C LEU A 131 -4.21 -7.93 -13.95
N TYR A 132 -2.99 -7.41 -14.02
CA TYR A 132 -2.14 -7.50 -15.20
C TYR A 132 -0.70 -7.76 -14.78
N LYS A 133 0.08 -8.28 -15.72
CA LYS A 133 1.53 -8.40 -15.60
C LYS A 133 2.18 -7.58 -16.71
N LEU A 134 2.98 -6.59 -16.32
CA LEU A 134 3.86 -5.88 -17.24
C LEU A 134 5.21 -6.58 -17.22
N ILE A 135 5.63 -7.10 -18.36
CA ILE A 135 6.85 -7.88 -18.54
C ILE A 135 7.82 -7.04 -19.37
N ILE A 136 9.04 -6.88 -18.87
CA ILE A 136 10.13 -6.20 -19.55
C ILE A 136 11.15 -7.25 -19.96
N THR A 137 11.48 -7.28 -21.24
CA THR A 137 12.46 -8.19 -21.82
C THR A 137 13.64 -7.39 -22.37
N ALA A 138 14.85 -7.90 -22.18
CA ALA A 138 16.05 -7.38 -22.81
C ALA A 138 16.81 -8.55 -23.45
N GLU A 139 17.37 -8.33 -24.64
CA GLU A 139 18.09 -9.38 -25.36
C GLU A 139 19.22 -9.99 -24.51
N GLY A 140 19.24 -11.31 -24.40
CA GLY A 140 20.25 -12.06 -23.64
C GLY A 140 20.10 -12.01 -22.11
N LEU A 141 19.08 -11.34 -21.57
CA LEU A 141 18.87 -11.20 -20.12
C LEU A 141 17.56 -11.89 -19.67
N SER A 142 17.51 -12.25 -18.38
CA SER A 142 16.28 -12.75 -17.77
C SER A 142 15.23 -11.63 -17.68
N PRO A 143 13.97 -11.88 -18.06
CA PRO A 143 12.92 -10.88 -17.99
C PRO A 143 12.58 -10.51 -16.55
N SER A 144 12.01 -9.33 -16.38
CA SER A 144 11.45 -8.90 -15.10
C SER A 144 10.00 -8.46 -15.28
N SER A 145 9.24 -8.41 -14.18
CA SER A 145 7.82 -8.08 -14.27
C SER A 145 7.27 -7.30 -13.08
N TYR A 146 6.20 -6.55 -13.36
CA TYR A 146 5.40 -5.80 -12.41
C TYR A 146 3.98 -6.35 -12.39
N LEU A 147 3.42 -6.47 -11.19
CA LEU A 147 2.01 -6.76 -11.00
C LEU A 147 1.25 -5.44 -10.99
N LEU A 148 0.35 -5.23 -11.96
CA LEU A 148 -0.52 -4.07 -12.00
C LEU A 148 -1.91 -4.44 -11.50
N ARG A 149 -2.40 -3.70 -10.51
CA ARG A 149 -3.72 -3.83 -9.91
C ARG A 149 -4.52 -2.60 -10.32
N VAL A 150 -5.40 -2.77 -11.30
CA VAL A 150 -6.19 -1.67 -11.86
C VAL A 150 -7.52 -1.60 -11.13
N GLN A 151 -7.75 -0.48 -10.45
CA GLN A 151 -8.96 -0.20 -9.68
C GLN A 151 -9.33 -1.35 -8.72
N GLN A 152 -8.32 -1.93 -8.05
CA GLN A 152 -8.51 -2.98 -7.05
C GLN A 152 -8.52 -2.39 -5.64
N VAL A 153 -9.37 -2.95 -4.77
CA VAL A 153 -9.46 -2.50 -3.37
C VAL A 153 -8.29 -3.07 -2.57
N ASP A 154 -7.50 -2.19 -1.94
CA ASP A 154 -6.49 -2.60 -0.98
C ASP A 154 -7.12 -2.86 0.40
N TYR A 155 -7.53 -4.12 0.63
CA TYR A 155 -8.06 -4.56 1.91
C TYR A 155 -7.06 -4.39 3.07
N SER A 156 -5.76 -4.36 2.80
CA SER A 156 -4.76 -4.15 3.85
C SER A 156 -4.79 -2.71 4.37
N LYS A 157 -4.97 -1.73 3.47
CA LYS A 157 -5.14 -0.32 3.82
C LYS A 157 -6.45 -0.10 4.57
N LEU A 158 -7.54 -0.71 4.08
CA LEU A 158 -8.84 -0.65 4.74
C LEU A 158 -8.79 -1.27 6.14
N GLY A 159 -8.17 -2.45 6.27
CA GLY A 159 -8.01 -3.15 7.54
C GLY A 159 -7.20 -2.35 8.56
N ARG A 160 -6.06 -1.79 8.15
CA ARG A 160 -5.24 -0.92 9.02
C ARG A 160 -6.00 0.32 9.48
N ALA A 161 -6.76 0.95 8.59
CA ALA A 161 -7.58 2.11 8.94
C ALA A 161 -8.69 1.76 9.96
N ALA A 162 -9.21 0.53 9.93
CA ALA A 162 -10.25 0.07 10.85
C ALA A 162 -9.73 -0.28 12.26
N LEU A 163 -8.43 -0.58 12.43
CA LEU A 163 -7.86 -0.99 13.72
C LEU A 163 -8.07 0.04 14.83
N GLY A 164 -7.86 1.34 14.54
CA GLY A 164 -8.02 2.41 15.52
C GLY A 164 -9.46 2.53 16.05
N PRO A 165 -10.46 2.72 15.16
CA PRO A 165 -11.86 2.76 15.57
C PRO A 165 -12.34 1.51 16.31
N LEU A 166 -11.93 0.32 15.85
CA LEU A 166 -12.29 -0.95 16.50
C LEU A 166 -11.69 -1.06 17.91
N ALA A 167 -10.42 -0.70 18.09
CA ALA A 167 -9.78 -0.68 19.40
C ALA A 167 -10.48 0.29 20.36
N LEU A 168 -10.87 1.48 19.87
CA LEU A 168 -11.62 2.45 20.67
C LEU A 168 -12.99 1.90 21.10
N LEU A 169 -13.75 1.31 20.17
CA LEU A 169 -15.05 0.70 20.48
C LEU A 169 -14.92 -0.42 21.52
N LEU A 170 -13.86 -1.24 21.42
CA LEU A 170 -13.58 -2.30 22.37
C LEU A 170 -13.29 -1.73 23.77
N VAL A 171 -12.46 -0.68 23.87
CA VAL A 171 -12.18 0.01 25.14
C VAL A 171 -13.45 0.64 25.72
N LEU A 172 -14.24 1.35 24.90
CA LEU A 172 -15.52 1.93 25.35
C LEU A 172 -16.50 0.86 25.82
N GLY A 173 -16.54 -0.30 25.16
CA GLY A 173 -17.33 -1.45 25.58
C GLY A 173 -16.91 -1.98 26.95
N ILE A 174 -15.62 -2.15 27.18
CA ILE A 174 -15.08 -2.59 28.48
C ILE A 174 -15.39 -1.56 29.58
N VAL A 175 -15.16 -0.28 29.32
CA VAL A 175 -15.45 0.80 30.28
C VAL A 175 -16.95 0.84 30.59
N GLY A 176 -17.80 0.78 29.57
CA GLY A 176 -19.26 0.72 29.74
C GLY A 176 -19.71 -0.49 30.55
N TYR A 177 -19.12 -1.67 30.31
CA TYR A 177 -19.38 -2.88 31.06
C TYR A 177 -19.02 -2.72 32.56
N GLU A 178 -17.81 -2.23 32.88
CA GLU A 178 -17.40 -2.01 34.28
C GLU A 178 -18.25 -0.94 34.98
N LEU A 179 -18.62 0.13 34.28
CA LEU A 179 -19.51 1.16 34.83
C LEU A 179 -20.89 0.59 35.15
N SER A 180 -21.43 -0.29 34.31
CA SER A 180 -22.74 -0.94 34.55
C SER A 180 -22.75 -1.82 35.81
N LYS A 181 -21.59 -2.43 36.15
CA LYS A 181 -21.42 -3.24 37.36
C LYS A 181 -21.27 -2.39 38.62
N SER A 182 -20.91 -1.11 38.52
CA SER A 182 -20.76 -0.23 39.69
C SER A 182 -22.12 0.05 40.38
N SER A 183 -22.15 -0.01 41.72
CA SER A 183 -23.38 0.21 42.51
C SER A 183 -23.90 1.65 42.42
N ARG A 184 -23.01 2.62 42.24
CA ARG A 184 -23.35 4.04 42.03
C ARG A 184 -24.18 4.27 40.77
N VAL A 185 -23.78 3.68 39.65
CA VAL A 185 -24.48 3.83 38.37
C VAL A 185 -25.80 3.05 38.38
N ARG A 186 -25.82 1.83 38.96
CA ARG A 186 -27.07 1.08 39.19
C ARG A 186 -28.09 1.86 40.03
N GLY A 187 -27.64 2.52 41.10
CA GLY A 187 -28.49 3.37 41.95
C GLY A 187 -29.05 4.60 41.22
N TRP A 188 -28.24 5.25 40.39
CA TRP A 188 -28.65 6.40 39.58
C TRP A 188 -29.65 6.03 38.47
N PHE A 189 -29.47 4.89 37.79
CA PHE A 189 -30.46 4.40 36.82
C PHE A 189 -31.76 3.93 37.50
N ALA A 190 -31.69 3.38 38.71
CA ALA A 190 -32.88 3.00 39.47
C ALA A 190 -33.69 4.21 39.97
N SER A 191 -33.05 5.34 40.31
CA SER A 191 -33.76 6.56 40.69
C SER A 191 -34.44 7.25 39.51
N ARG A 192 -33.84 7.20 38.30
CA ARG A 192 -34.45 7.72 37.07
C ARG A 192 -35.65 6.92 36.54
N ARG A 193 -35.81 5.65 36.94
CA ARG A 193 -36.99 4.83 36.60
C ARG A 193 -38.19 5.03 37.54
N ARG A 194 -38.02 5.75 38.65
CA ARG A 194 -39.07 6.01 39.65
C ARG A 194 -39.64 7.43 39.62
N SER A 195 -39.14 8.28 38.73
CA SER A 195 -39.74 9.57 38.35
C SER A 195 -40.40 9.44 37.00
#